data_AF-A0A447JDR9-F1
#
_entry.id   AF-A0A447JDR9-F1
#
_cell.length_a   1.000
_cell.length_b   1.000
_cell.length_c   1.000
_cell.angle_alpha   90.00
_cell.angle_beta   90.00
_cell.angle_gamma   90.00
#
_symmetry.space_group_name_H-M   'P 1'
#
loop_
_entity.id
_entity.type
_entity.pdbx_description
1 polymer ?
#
loop_
_entity_poly.entity_id
_entity_poly.type
_entity_poly.pdbx_seq_one_letter_code
_entity_poly.pdbx_strand_id
1 'polypeptide(L)'
;MSFSVEVLAGIAIELQRGIGHQDRFQRLITTLRQVLACDASALLRYESRQFIPLAIDGLAQDVLGRRFTLEGHPRLEAIARAGDVVRFPADSDLPDPYDGLIPGQESLKVHACVGLPLFAGQNLIGALTLDAMTPEQFEVFSDEELRLVAALAAGALSNALLIEQLESQNMLPGSSGVFEPIKETHMIGLSPAMTQLKKEIEIVAGSDLNVLIGGETGTGKELVAKAIHQGSPRAVNPLVYLNCAALPESVAESELFGHVKGAFTGAISNRSGKFEMADNGTLFLDEIGELSLALQAKLLRVLQYGDIQRVGDDRSLRVDVRVLAATNRDLREEVLAGRFRADLFHRLSVFPLFVPPLRERGDDVVLLAGYFCEQCRLRLGLSRVVLSPDARRHLLNYGWPGNVRELEHAIHRAVVLARATTGRG
;
A
#
# COMPACT_ATOMS: atom_id res chain seq x y z
N MET A 1 -25.31 31.31 -8.65
CA MET A 1 -26.60 30.58 -8.58
C MET A 1 -26.60 29.86 -7.26
N SER A 2 -27.70 29.88 -6.49
CA SER A 2 -27.74 29.09 -5.25
C SER A 2 -27.92 27.60 -5.58
N PHE A 3 -27.21 26.68 -4.94
CA PHE A 3 -27.55 25.25 -4.98
C PHE A 3 -29.02 25.09 -4.63
N SER A 4 -29.78 24.46 -5.54
CA SER A 4 -31.14 24.10 -5.18
C SER A 4 -31.11 23.06 -4.05
N VAL A 5 -32.10 23.13 -3.17
CA VAL A 5 -32.28 22.12 -2.11
C VAL A 5 -32.35 20.71 -2.69
N GLU A 6 -32.88 20.58 -3.91
CA GLU A 6 -32.95 19.30 -4.65
C GLU A 6 -31.56 18.75 -5.02
N VAL A 7 -30.62 19.62 -5.39
CA VAL A 7 -29.24 19.20 -5.72
C VAL A 7 -28.50 18.72 -4.47
N LEU A 8 -28.58 19.47 -3.37
CA LEU A 8 -27.96 19.06 -2.10
C LEU A 8 -28.61 17.79 -1.55
N ALA A 9 -29.94 17.67 -1.66
CA ALA A 9 -30.65 16.45 -1.30
C ALA A 9 -30.24 15.26 -2.18
N GLY A 10 -30.04 15.47 -3.49
CA GLY A 10 -29.54 14.45 -4.42
C GLY A 10 -28.15 13.94 -4.01
N ILE A 11 -27.22 14.85 -3.71
CA ILE A 11 -25.88 14.50 -3.21
C ILE A 11 -25.99 13.71 -1.90
N ALA A 12 -26.79 14.17 -0.94
CA ALA A 12 -26.99 13.49 0.34
C ALA A 12 -27.61 12.09 0.19
N ILE A 13 -28.54 11.91 -0.75
CA ILE A 13 -29.17 10.62 -1.03
C ILE A 13 -28.17 9.64 -1.68
N GLU A 14 -27.41 10.09 -2.67
CA GLU A 14 -26.39 9.23 -3.32
C GLU A 14 -25.30 8.82 -2.34
N LEU A 15 -24.94 9.67 -1.38
CA LEU A 15 -24.01 9.34 -0.30
C LEU A 15 -24.50 8.20 0.61
N GLN A 16 -25.81 8.01 0.71
CA GLN A 16 -26.43 6.96 1.53
C GLN A 16 -26.76 5.70 0.73
N ARG A 17 -26.76 5.75 -0.61
CA ARG A 17 -27.10 4.63 -1.49
C ARG A 17 -25.82 3.95 -2.02
N GLY A 18 -25.67 2.64 -1.81
CA GLY A 18 -24.59 1.87 -2.42
C GLY A 18 -24.21 0.60 -1.66
N ILE A 19 -23.64 -0.37 -2.40
CA ILE A 19 -23.31 -1.73 -1.94
C ILE A 19 -21.98 -1.76 -1.15
N GLY A 20 -21.13 -0.72 -1.28
CA GLY A 20 -19.88 -0.57 -0.52
C GLY A 20 -19.26 0.83 -0.62
N HIS A 21 -18.19 1.10 0.14
CA HIS A 21 -17.58 2.44 0.26
C HIS A 21 -17.04 3.01 -1.06
N GLN A 22 -16.36 2.22 -1.88
CA GLN A 22 -15.81 2.70 -3.15
C GLN A 22 -16.88 3.14 -4.15
N ASP A 23 -17.98 2.38 -4.26
CA ASP A 23 -19.11 2.73 -5.14
C ASP A 23 -19.76 4.05 -4.69
N ARG A 24 -19.91 4.26 -3.37
CA ARG A 24 -20.45 5.51 -2.81
C ARG A 24 -19.56 6.71 -3.13
N PHE A 25 -18.24 6.58 -2.95
CA PHE A 25 -17.32 7.67 -3.25
C PHE A 25 -17.23 7.98 -4.75
N GLN A 26 -17.26 6.96 -5.61
CA GLN A 26 -17.26 7.18 -7.05
C GLN A 26 -18.52 7.92 -7.51
N ARG A 27 -19.69 7.53 -7.00
CA ARG A 27 -20.96 8.22 -7.27
C ARG A 27 -20.96 9.66 -6.78
N LEU A 28 -20.46 9.91 -5.56
CA LEU A 28 -20.31 11.26 -5.02
C LEU A 28 -19.54 12.15 -5.99
N ILE A 29 -18.34 11.71 -6.36
CA ILE A 29 -17.43 12.49 -7.22
C ILE A 29 -18.04 12.70 -8.60
N THR A 30 -18.73 11.70 -9.16
CA THR A 30 -19.44 11.81 -10.45
C THR A 30 -20.58 12.83 -10.39
N THR A 31 -21.40 12.77 -9.35
CA THR A 31 -22.50 13.73 -9.14
C THR A 31 -21.97 15.14 -8.94
N LEU A 32 -20.93 15.31 -8.13
CA LEU A 32 -20.30 16.61 -7.91
C LEU A 32 -19.73 17.18 -9.20
N ARG A 33 -19.10 16.36 -10.04
CA ARG A 33 -18.58 16.79 -11.35
C ARG A 33 -19.69 17.34 -12.24
N GLN A 34 -20.84 16.66 -12.31
CA GLN A 34 -21.99 17.10 -13.10
C GLN A 34 -22.63 18.38 -12.54
N VAL A 35 -22.82 18.43 -11.23
CA VAL A 35 -23.50 19.52 -10.53
C VAL A 35 -22.67 20.81 -10.53
N LEU A 36 -21.36 20.69 -10.34
CA LEU A 36 -20.42 21.81 -10.32
C LEU A 36 -19.87 22.15 -11.70
N ALA A 37 -20.18 21.31 -12.70
CA ALA A 37 -19.64 21.39 -14.06
C ALA A 37 -18.11 21.54 -14.06
N CYS A 38 -17.42 20.74 -13.23
CA CYS A 38 -15.96 20.70 -13.21
C CYS A 38 -15.42 19.65 -14.19
N ASP A 39 -14.19 19.85 -14.65
CA ASP A 39 -13.54 18.95 -15.61
C ASP A 39 -12.97 17.72 -14.93
N ALA A 40 -12.47 17.88 -13.71
CA ALA A 40 -11.93 16.82 -12.87
C ALA A 40 -12.31 17.02 -11.39
N SER A 41 -12.39 15.90 -10.66
CA SER A 41 -12.61 15.91 -9.22
C SER A 41 -11.99 14.68 -8.56
N ALA A 42 -11.50 14.84 -7.33
CA ALA A 42 -10.96 13.74 -6.54
C ALA A 42 -11.34 13.85 -5.06
N LEU A 43 -11.75 12.71 -4.48
CA LEU A 43 -11.88 12.53 -3.04
C LEU A 43 -10.60 11.89 -2.51
N LEU A 44 -9.98 12.52 -1.53
CA LEU A 44 -8.72 12.11 -0.94
C LEU A 44 -8.90 11.81 0.55
N ARG A 45 -8.36 10.69 1.03
CA ARG A 45 -8.16 10.41 2.45
C ARG A 45 -6.86 11.07 2.91
N TYR A 46 -6.88 11.70 4.07
CA TYR A 46 -5.67 12.21 4.71
C TYR A 46 -5.22 11.22 5.78
N GLU A 47 -3.97 10.76 5.67
CA GLU A 47 -3.38 9.78 6.59
C GLU A 47 -1.86 9.98 6.59
N SER A 48 -1.20 9.88 7.74
CA SER A 48 0.28 9.91 7.84
C SER A 48 0.97 11.06 7.06
N ARG A 49 0.39 12.27 7.06
CA ARG A 49 0.87 13.47 6.32
C ARG A 49 0.91 13.31 4.78
N GLN A 50 0.02 12.50 4.24
CA GLN A 50 -0.18 12.32 2.80
C GLN A 50 -1.68 12.27 2.47
N PHE A 51 -2.01 12.65 1.24
CA PHE A 51 -3.31 12.41 0.65
C PHE A 51 -3.30 11.17 -0.24
N ILE A 52 -4.30 10.32 -0.04
CA ILE A 52 -4.51 9.06 -0.74
C ILE A 52 -5.82 9.16 -1.52
N PRO A 53 -5.80 9.05 -2.86
CA PRO A 53 -7.03 9.09 -3.64
C PRO A 53 -7.93 7.90 -3.35
N LEU A 54 -9.20 8.19 -3.05
CA LEU A 54 -10.25 7.19 -2.81
C LEU A 54 -11.18 7.02 -4.01
N ALA A 55 -11.48 8.14 -4.69
CA ALA A 55 -12.30 8.19 -5.88
C ALA A 55 -11.88 9.38 -6.74
N ILE A 56 -12.02 9.22 -8.06
CA ILE A 56 -11.68 10.25 -9.05
C ILE A 56 -12.71 10.25 -10.18
N ASP A 57 -12.95 11.40 -10.78
CA ASP A 57 -13.68 11.53 -12.05
C ASP A 57 -13.00 12.61 -12.90
N GLY A 58 -12.92 12.41 -14.21
CA GLY A 58 -12.20 13.29 -15.14
C GLY A 58 -10.67 13.21 -15.08
N LEU A 59 -10.09 12.46 -14.12
CA LEU A 59 -8.66 12.23 -14.00
C LEU A 59 -8.23 10.89 -14.59
N ALA A 60 -6.94 10.80 -14.94
CA ALA A 60 -6.34 9.56 -15.39
C ALA A 60 -6.34 8.48 -14.28
N GLN A 61 -6.63 7.23 -14.65
CA GLN A 61 -6.80 6.11 -13.71
C GLN A 61 -5.58 5.86 -12.81
N ASP A 62 -4.37 6.17 -13.28
CA ASP A 62 -3.14 6.01 -12.49
C ASP A 62 -3.10 6.94 -11.25
N VAL A 63 -3.90 8.01 -11.23
CA VAL A 63 -4.04 8.89 -10.06
C VAL A 63 -4.48 8.11 -8.82
N LEU A 64 -5.38 7.12 -8.95
CA LEU A 64 -5.83 6.28 -7.82
C LEU A 64 -4.66 5.53 -7.12
N GLY A 65 -3.57 5.29 -7.84
CA GLY A 65 -2.38 4.66 -7.28
C GLY A 65 -1.40 5.64 -6.63
N ARG A 66 -1.52 6.96 -6.89
CA ARG A 66 -0.56 7.97 -6.39
C ARG A 66 -0.70 8.17 -4.88
N ARG A 67 0.38 8.66 -4.26
CA ARG A 67 0.43 9.04 -2.84
C ARG A 67 1.01 10.44 -2.76
N PHE A 68 0.19 11.40 -2.37
CA PHE A 68 0.53 12.82 -2.43
C PHE A 68 1.00 13.29 -1.06
N THR A 69 2.32 13.30 -0.82
CA THR A 69 2.89 13.84 0.41
C THR A 69 2.74 15.36 0.48
N LEU A 70 2.49 15.92 1.66
CA LEU A 70 2.33 17.39 1.79
C LEU A 70 3.58 18.14 1.32
N GLU A 71 4.77 17.65 1.67
CA GLU A 71 6.05 18.26 1.28
C GLU A 71 6.26 18.33 -0.24
N GLY A 72 5.64 17.42 -0.98
CA GLY A 72 5.76 17.31 -2.43
C GLY A 72 4.68 18.04 -3.21
N HIS A 73 3.66 18.58 -2.53
CA HIS A 73 2.42 19.09 -3.11
C HIS A 73 1.91 20.34 -2.39
N PRO A 74 2.40 21.55 -2.75
CA PRO A 74 2.08 22.80 -2.06
C PRO A 74 0.58 23.15 -2.05
N ARG A 75 -0.16 22.88 -3.13
CA ARG A 75 -1.62 23.12 -3.17
C ARG A 75 -2.35 22.24 -2.15
N LEU A 76 -1.99 20.96 -2.08
CA LEU A 76 -2.57 20.03 -1.10
C LEU A 76 -2.16 20.39 0.34
N GLU A 77 -0.92 20.85 0.56
CA GLU A 77 -0.50 21.38 1.86
C GLU A 77 -1.29 22.63 2.28
N ALA A 78 -1.56 23.55 1.35
CA ALA A 78 -2.39 24.71 1.62
C ALA A 78 -3.82 24.31 2.00
N ILE A 79 -4.43 23.35 1.29
CA ILE A 79 -5.75 22.79 1.62
C ILE A 79 -5.74 22.18 3.02
N ALA A 80 -4.74 21.37 3.35
CA ALA A 80 -4.63 20.73 4.66
C ALA A 80 -4.50 21.73 5.81
N ARG A 81 -3.97 22.94 5.56
CA ARG A 81 -3.72 23.98 6.57
C ARG A 81 -4.81 25.04 6.68
N ALA A 82 -5.60 25.26 5.63
CA ALA A 82 -6.50 26.41 5.55
C ALA A 82 -7.67 26.36 6.54
N GLY A 83 -8.12 25.18 6.93
CA GLY A 83 -9.29 25.00 7.82
C GLY A 83 -10.63 25.33 7.17
N ASP A 84 -10.64 25.88 5.96
CA ASP A 84 -11.82 26.26 5.19
C ASP A 84 -11.53 26.14 3.68
N VAL A 85 -12.51 26.45 2.83
CA VAL A 85 -12.42 26.46 1.36
C VAL A 85 -11.17 27.19 0.87
N VAL A 86 -10.41 26.54 -0.01
CA VAL A 86 -9.24 27.13 -0.68
C VAL A 86 -9.51 27.25 -2.16
N ARG A 87 -9.36 28.46 -2.70
CA ARG A 87 -9.45 28.74 -4.13
C ARG A 87 -8.06 29.08 -4.66
N PHE A 88 -7.60 28.34 -5.65
CA PHE A 88 -6.39 28.66 -6.39
C PHE A 88 -6.78 29.35 -7.69
N PRO A 89 -6.27 30.57 -7.95
CA PRO A 89 -6.53 31.25 -9.21
C PRO A 89 -5.82 30.53 -10.36
N ALA A 90 -6.29 30.75 -11.59
CA ALA A 90 -5.77 30.07 -12.77
C ALA A 90 -4.33 30.43 -13.14
N ASP A 91 -3.80 31.52 -12.57
CA ASP A 91 -2.41 31.98 -12.67
C ASP A 91 -1.57 31.62 -11.43
N SER A 92 -2.06 30.75 -10.54
CA SER A 92 -1.33 30.37 -9.33
C SER A 92 0.03 29.73 -9.66
N ASP A 93 1.09 30.30 -9.09
CA ASP A 93 2.46 29.79 -9.19
C ASP A 93 2.69 28.44 -8.49
N LEU A 94 1.71 27.97 -7.70
CA LEU A 94 1.82 26.69 -7.01
C LEU A 94 1.59 25.53 -8.00
N PRO A 95 2.51 24.54 -8.08
CA PRO A 95 2.33 23.37 -8.94
C PRO A 95 1.06 22.61 -8.61
N ASP A 96 0.33 22.20 -9.64
CA ASP A 96 -0.90 21.42 -9.46
C ASP A 96 -0.60 19.92 -9.34
N PRO A 97 -1.21 19.21 -8.37
CA PRO A 97 -1.03 17.76 -8.23
C PRO A 97 -1.48 16.94 -9.45
N TYR A 98 -2.35 17.49 -10.29
CA TYR A 98 -2.95 16.85 -11.46
C TYR A 98 -2.43 17.38 -12.80
N ASP A 99 -1.36 18.17 -12.82
CA ASP A 99 -0.77 18.71 -14.04
C ASP A 99 -0.45 17.61 -15.08
N GLY A 100 -1.19 17.64 -16.19
CA GLY A 100 -1.08 16.65 -17.28
C GLY A 100 -1.74 15.29 -17.00
N LEU A 101 -2.54 15.18 -15.92
CA LEU A 101 -3.27 13.96 -15.56
C LEU A 101 -4.75 14.00 -15.96
N ILE A 102 -5.21 15.07 -16.62
CA ILE A 102 -6.53 15.15 -17.24
C ILE A 102 -6.40 14.62 -18.69
N PRO A 103 -7.04 13.48 -19.03
CA PRO A 103 -6.91 12.88 -20.35
C PRO A 103 -7.31 13.83 -21.49
N GLY A 104 -6.50 13.87 -22.56
CA GLY A 104 -6.74 14.70 -23.73
C GLY A 104 -6.29 16.16 -23.61
N GLN A 105 -5.69 16.56 -22.48
CA GLN A 105 -5.35 17.97 -22.21
C GLN A 105 -3.96 18.14 -21.57
N GLU A 106 -2.96 17.40 -22.07
CA GLU A 106 -1.60 17.32 -21.51
C GLU A 106 -0.77 18.64 -21.56
N SER A 107 -1.26 19.67 -22.26
CA SER A 107 -0.52 20.90 -22.59
C SER A 107 -1.09 22.21 -22.03
N LEU A 108 -2.26 22.23 -21.37
CA LEU A 108 -2.87 23.46 -20.89
C LEU A 108 -2.45 23.79 -19.46
N LYS A 109 -2.10 25.06 -19.20
CA LYS A 109 -1.65 25.61 -17.91
C LYS A 109 -2.72 26.40 -17.16
N VAL A 110 -3.94 26.46 -17.68
CA VAL A 110 -5.02 27.31 -17.16
C VAL A 110 -6.04 26.40 -16.49
N HIS A 111 -6.06 26.38 -15.16
CA HIS A 111 -7.08 25.68 -14.36
C HIS A 111 -7.51 26.51 -13.15
N ALA A 112 -8.80 26.73 -12.99
CA ALA A 112 -9.33 27.07 -11.67
C ALA A 112 -9.30 25.80 -10.82
N CYS A 113 -8.80 25.89 -9.59
CA CYS A 113 -8.78 24.76 -8.67
C CYS A 113 -9.41 25.18 -7.34
N VAL A 114 -10.33 24.36 -6.84
CA VAL A 114 -10.93 24.50 -5.51
C VAL A 114 -10.60 23.28 -4.69
N GLY A 115 -10.06 23.52 -3.50
CA GLY A 115 -9.80 22.50 -2.50
C GLY A 115 -10.68 22.70 -1.27
N LEU A 116 -11.36 21.62 -0.88
CA LEU A 116 -12.26 21.59 0.25
C LEU A 116 -11.68 20.64 1.30
N PRO A 117 -11.12 21.15 2.41
CA PRO A 117 -10.65 20.28 3.48
C PRO A 117 -11.83 19.61 4.19
N LEU A 118 -11.70 18.31 4.46
CA LEU A 118 -12.75 17.50 5.06
C LEU A 118 -12.38 17.18 6.51
N PHE A 119 -13.21 17.61 7.45
CA PHE A 119 -12.96 17.44 8.89
C PHE A 119 -14.00 16.54 9.55
N ALA A 120 -13.54 15.66 10.44
CA ALA A 120 -14.37 15.01 11.46
C ALA A 120 -14.07 15.68 12.80
N GLY A 121 -14.97 16.56 13.25
CA GLY A 121 -14.69 17.45 14.37
C GLY A 121 -13.56 18.41 14.03
N GLN A 122 -12.43 18.32 14.75
CA GLN A 122 -11.23 19.13 14.48
C GLN A 122 -10.14 18.38 13.71
N ASN A 123 -10.37 17.11 13.39
CA ASN A 123 -9.37 16.27 12.73
C ASN A 123 -9.57 16.30 11.22
N LEU A 124 -8.52 16.68 10.49
CA LEU A 124 -8.50 16.56 9.03
C LEU A 124 -8.52 15.08 8.65
N ILE A 125 -9.56 14.64 7.96
CA ILE A 125 -9.73 13.26 7.50
C ILE A 125 -9.55 13.11 6.00
N GLY A 126 -9.57 14.22 5.25
CA GLY A 126 -9.46 14.18 3.80
C GLY A 126 -9.53 15.55 3.14
N ALA A 127 -9.59 15.52 1.81
CA ALA A 127 -9.84 16.69 0.98
C ALA A 127 -10.68 16.29 -0.24
N LEU A 128 -11.53 17.21 -0.69
CA LEU A 128 -12.18 17.14 -1.98
C LEU A 128 -11.56 18.20 -2.87
N THR A 129 -11.07 17.79 -4.04
CA THR A 129 -10.46 18.69 -5.03
C THR A 129 -11.34 18.75 -6.27
N LEU A 130 -11.45 19.93 -6.84
CA LEU A 130 -12.27 20.24 -7.99
C LEU A 130 -11.44 21.11 -8.94
N ASP A 131 -11.32 20.66 -10.18
CA ASP A 131 -10.52 21.32 -11.19
C ASP A 131 -11.39 21.63 -12.40
N ALA A 132 -11.27 22.85 -12.90
CA ALA A 132 -11.96 23.31 -14.09
C ALA A 132 -11.01 24.06 -15.00
N MET A 133 -11.13 23.82 -16.30
CA MET A 133 -10.30 24.45 -17.34
C MET A 133 -10.71 25.91 -17.59
N THR A 134 -11.90 26.30 -17.14
CA THR A 134 -12.38 27.68 -17.22
C THR A 134 -12.06 28.40 -15.91
N PRO A 135 -11.22 29.48 -15.92
CA PRO A 135 -10.78 30.19 -14.72
C PRO A 135 -11.91 30.65 -13.79
N GLU A 136 -13.04 31.04 -14.36
CA GLU A 136 -14.16 31.65 -13.64
C GLU A 136 -15.23 30.61 -13.26
N GLN A 137 -15.04 29.33 -13.58
CA GLN A 137 -16.05 28.27 -13.40
C GLN A 137 -16.58 28.22 -11.96
N PHE A 138 -15.69 28.39 -10.99
CA PHE A 138 -16.03 28.28 -9.58
C PHE A 138 -16.46 29.60 -8.94
N GLU A 139 -16.31 30.75 -9.61
CA GLU A 139 -16.74 32.05 -9.08
C GLU A 139 -18.26 32.15 -8.90
N VAL A 140 -19.01 31.32 -9.62
CA VAL A 140 -20.48 31.27 -9.58
C VAL A 140 -21.01 30.70 -8.26
N PHE A 141 -20.19 29.94 -7.53
CA PHE A 141 -20.52 29.33 -6.26
C PHE A 141 -19.93 30.14 -5.11
N SER A 142 -20.71 30.37 -4.06
CA SER A 142 -20.23 30.98 -2.83
C SER A 142 -19.44 30.00 -1.96
N ASP A 143 -18.60 30.51 -1.06
CA ASP A 143 -17.88 29.62 -0.12
C ASP A 143 -18.83 28.91 0.85
N GLU A 144 -19.99 29.50 1.18
CA GLU A 144 -21.01 28.85 2.01
C GLU A 144 -21.56 27.57 1.35
N GLU A 145 -21.79 27.63 0.04
CA GLU A 145 -22.25 26.49 -0.75
C GLU A 145 -21.19 25.39 -0.86
N LEU A 146 -19.93 25.77 -1.08
CA LEU A 146 -18.82 24.85 -1.11
C LEU A 146 -18.56 24.20 0.26
N ARG A 147 -18.77 24.94 1.36
CA ARG A 147 -18.74 24.38 2.72
C ARG A 147 -19.83 23.34 2.94
N LEU A 148 -21.04 23.53 2.39
CA LEU A 148 -22.10 22.52 2.46
C LEU A 148 -21.69 21.23 1.75
N VAL A 149 -21.10 21.34 0.56
CA VAL A 149 -20.54 20.19 -0.17
C VAL A 149 -19.43 19.50 0.64
N ALA A 150 -18.51 20.29 1.21
CA ALA A 150 -17.43 19.77 2.05
C ALA A 150 -17.98 19.03 3.28
N ALA A 151 -19.01 19.57 3.95
CA ALA A 151 -19.63 18.95 5.11
C ALA A 151 -20.29 17.60 4.77
N LEU A 152 -20.98 17.52 3.62
CA LEU A 152 -21.58 16.27 3.14
C LEU A 152 -20.51 15.21 2.82
N ALA A 153 -19.47 15.60 2.07
CA ALA A 153 -18.36 14.71 1.75
C ALA A 153 -17.59 14.25 3.00
N ALA A 154 -17.36 15.16 3.95
CA ALA A 154 -16.71 14.87 5.22
C ALA A 154 -17.56 13.91 6.07
N GLY A 155 -18.87 14.10 6.14
CA GLY A 155 -19.77 13.18 6.84
C GLY A 155 -19.75 11.77 6.23
N ALA A 156 -19.77 11.66 4.90
CA ALA A 156 -19.68 10.39 4.21
C ALA A 156 -18.34 9.68 4.44
N LEU A 157 -17.23 10.42 4.33
CA LEU A 157 -15.90 9.89 4.57
C LEU A 157 -15.73 9.47 6.04
N SER A 158 -16.18 10.29 6.99
CA SER A 158 -16.12 9.99 8.42
C SER A 158 -16.91 8.72 8.75
N ASN A 159 -18.09 8.53 8.18
CA ASN A 159 -18.89 7.32 8.38
C ASN A 159 -18.18 6.09 7.81
N ALA A 160 -17.53 6.22 6.66
CA ALA A 160 -16.78 5.12 6.05
C ALA A 160 -15.60 4.69 6.91
N LEU A 161 -14.79 5.67 7.36
CA LEU A 161 -13.64 5.41 8.24
C LEU A 161 -14.08 4.82 9.58
N LEU A 162 -15.21 5.25 10.13
CA LEU A 162 -15.75 4.70 11.36
C LEU A 162 -16.19 3.24 11.20
N ILE A 163 -16.83 2.89 10.08
CA ILE A 163 -17.22 1.51 9.79
C ILE A 163 -15.98 0.62 9.65
N GLU A 164 -14.97 1.07 8.89
CA GLU A 164 -13.66 0.38 8.74
C GLU A 164 -12.99 0.18 10.11
N GLN A 165 -13.05 1.18 10.99
CA GLN A 165 -12.53 1.08 12.35
C GLN A 165 -13.35 0.10 13.22
N LEU A 166 -14.68 0.06 13.09
CA LEU A 166 -15.51 -0.87 13.86
C LEU A 166 -15.36 -2.32 13.38
N GLU A 167 -15.21 -2.53 12.07
CA GLU A 167 -14.94 -3.84 11.48
C GLU A 167 -13.58 -4.38 11.96
N SER A 168 -12.56 -3.53 11.98
CA SER A 168 -11.24 -3.91 12.52
C SER A 168 -11.26 -4.16 14.04
N GLN A 169 -12.02 -3.40 14.82
CA GLN A 169 -12.14 -3.60 16.27
C GLN A 169 -12.92 -4.85 16.68
N ASN A 170 -13.92 -5.26 15.88
CA ASN A 170 -14.71 -6.47 16.15
C ASN A 170 -13.94 -7.78 15.87
N MET A 171 -12.74 -7.72 15.29
CA MET A 171 -11.90 -8.90 15.03
C MET A 171 -10.87 -9.24 16.13
N LEU A 172 -10.80 -8.48 17.25
CA LEU A 172 -10.24 -8.79 18.60
C LEU A 172 -9.69 -7.48 19.23
N PRO A 173 -9.77 -7.29 20.57
CA PRO A 173 -9.33 -6.05 21.21
C PRO A 173 -7.81 -6.03 21.45
N GLY A 174 -7.07 -5.14 20.79
CA GLY A 174 -5.62 -5.03 21.00
C GLY A 174 -4.96 -3.75 20.47
N SER A 175 -4.80 -2.78 21.38
CA SER A 175 -3.89 -1.63 21.33
C SER A 175 -3.99 -0.62 20.18
N SER A 176 -4.65 0.50 20.48
CA SER A 176 -4.33 1.83 19.96
C SER A 176 -2.94 2.26 20.47
N GLY A 177 -1.92 2.10 19.63
CA GLY A 177 -0.57 2.62 19.84
C GLY A 177 -0.23 3.65 18.78
N VAL A 178 0.02 4.89 19.20
CA VAL A 178 0.60 5.94 18.36
C VAL A 178 2.04 5.54 18.07
N PHE A 179 2.38 5.25 16.80
CA PHE A 179 3.75 4.95 16.37
C PHE A 179 4.20 5.87 15.25
N GLU A 180 5.50 6.17 15.27
CA GLU A 180 6.24 7.03 14.33
C GLU A 180 6.06 6.63 12.86
N PRO A 181 6.19 7.57 11.91
CA PRO A 181 5.99 7.31 10.49
C PRO A 181 7.16 6.51 9.91
N ILE A 182 7.11 5.19 10.08
CA ILE A 182 7.85 4.25 9.23
C ILE A 182 7.23 4.38 7.84
N LYS A 183 8.01 4.59 6.78
CA LYS A 183 7.53 4.63 5.38
C LYS A 183 6.47 3.53 5.14
N GLU A 184 5.21 3.93 5.10
CA GLU A 184 4.08 3.02 4.91
C GLU A 184 4.01 2.67 3.43
N THR A 185 4.64 1.56 3.06
CA THR A 185 4.39 0.94 1.77
C THR A 185 3.06 0.21 1.85
N HIS A 186 1.98 0.90 1.47
CA HIS A 186 0.63 0.33 1.45
C HIS A 186 0.48 -0.69 0.31
N MET A 187 -0.36 -1.69 0.53
CA MET A 187 -0.74 -2.65 -0.50
C MET A 187 -1.69 -2.02 -1.51
N ILE A 188 -1.16 -1.66 -2.68
CA ILE A 188 -1.91 -1.04 -3.78
C ILE A 188 -2.55 -2.14 -4.64
N GLY A 189 -3.83 -1.95 -4.95
CA GLY A 189 -4.61 -2.83 -5.79
C GLY A 189 -6.08 -2.82 -5.37
N LEU A 190 -6.95 -2.74 -6.38
CA LEU A 190 -8.41 -2.71 -6.27
C LEU A 190 -9.05 -3.91 -6.99
N SER A 191 -8.26 -4.75 -7.65
CA SER A 191 -8.78 -5.97 -8.28
C SER A 191 -9.49 -6.89 -7.29
N PRO A 192 -10.47 -7.69 -7.74
CA PRO A 192 -11.15 -8.66 -6.86
C PRO A 192 -10.18 -9.61 -6.15
N ALA A 193 -9.12 -10.05 -6.84
CA ALA A 193 -8.09 -10.91 -6.28
C ALA A 193 -7.30 -10.23 -5.14
N MET A 194 -6.89 -8.96 -5.34
CA MET A 194 -6.22 -8.20 -4.29
C MET A 194 -7.16 -7.84 -3.13
N THR A 195 -8.43 -7.57 -3.40
CA THR A 195 -9.44 -7.32 -2.36
C THR A 195 -9.67 -8.56 -1.50
N GLN A 196 -9.75 -9.74 -2.12
CA GLN A 196 -9.85 -11.01 -1.40
C GLN A 196 -8.60 -11.28 -0.56
N LEU A 197 -7.40 -11.08 -1.13
CA LEU A 197 -6.14 -11.24 -0.40
C LEU A 197 -6.06 -10.34 0.84
N LYS A 198 -6.48 -9.07 0.73
CA LYS A 198 -6.51 -8.13 1.86
C LYS A 198 -7.43 -8.63 2.99
N LYS A 199 -8.61 -9.15 2.66
CA LYS A 199 -9.53 -9.74 3.65
C LYS A 199 -8.92 -10.96 4.35
N GLU A 200 -8.27 -11.84 3.60
CA GLU A 200 -7.62 -13.03 4.19
C GLU A 200 -6.44 -12.64 5.09
N ILE A 201 -5.68 -11.59 4.71
CA ILE A 201 -4.64 -11.00 5.56
C ILE A 201 -5.23 -10.48 6.87
N GLU A 202 -6.31 -9.72 6.83
CA GLU A 202 -6.98 -9.19 8.02
C GLU A 202 -7.44 -10.32 8.96
N ILE A 203 -8.04 -11.38 8.39
CA ILE A 203 -8.50 -12.54 9.16
C ILE A 203 -7.32 -13.24 9.87
N VAL A 204 -6.23 -13.51 9.14
CA VAL A 204 -5.11 -14.27 9.73
C VAL A 204 -4.25 -13.40 10.65
N ALA A 205 -4.22 -12.08 10.45
CA ALA A 205 -3.45 -11.15 11.26
C ALA A 205 -3.83 -11.26 12.75
N GLY A 206 -5.14 -11.37 13.05
CA GLY A 206 -5.68 -11.52 14.41
C GLY A 206 -5.40 -12.87 15.10
N SER A 207 -4.73 -13.81 14.45
CA SER A 207 -4.36 -15.13 15.01
C SER A 207 -2.85 -15.29 15.17
N ASP A 208 -2.40 -16.25 15.98
CA ASP A 208 -0.98 -16.65 16.06
C ASP A 208 -0.61 -17.77 15.07
N LEU A 209 -1.45 -18.05 14.07
CA LEU A 209 -1.18 -19.11 13.09
C LEU A 209 0.07 -18.78 12.25
N ASN A 210 0.81 -19.84 11.92
CA ASN A 210 1.83 -19.80 10.89
C ASN A 210 1.17 -19.59 9.53
N VAL A 211 1.76 -18.72 8.71
CA VAL A 211 1.25 -18.39 7.39
C VAL A 211 2.27 -18.75 6.33
N LEU A 212 1.82 -19.47 5.30
CA LEU A 212 2.62 -19.77 4.12
C LEU A 212 2.16 -18.88 2.97
N ILE A 213 3.00 -17.94 2.56
CA ILE A 213 2.76 -16.96 1.51
C ILE A 213 3.37 -17.49 0.20
N GLY A 214 2.53 -18.07 -0.64
CA GLY A 214 2.89 -18.48 -1.99
C GLY A 214 2.76 -17.35 -3.00
N GLY A 215 3.57 -17.37 -4.04
CA GLY A 215 3.45 -16.46 -5.17
C GLY A 215 4.76 -16.27 -5.92
N GLU A 216 4.65 -15.87 -7.18
CA GLU A 216 5.82 -15.66 -8.04
C GLU A 216 6.81 -14.63 -7.45
N THR A 217 8.06 -14.69 -7.89
CA THR A 217 9.07 -13.70 -7.52
C THR A 217 8.65 -12.31 -7.99
N GLY A 218 8.85 -11.30 -7.12
CA GLY A 218 8.53 -9.91 -7.46
C GLY A 218 7.05 -9.51 -7.30
N THR A 219 6.19 -10.36 -6.75
CA THR A 219 4.75 -10.07 -6.52
C THR A 219 4.47 -9.22 -5.27
N GLY A 220 5.44 -9.07 -4.36
CA GLY A 220 5.32 -8.29 -3.13
C GLY A 220 4.99 -9.11 -1.87
N LYS A 221 5.45 -10.36 -1.76
CA LYS A 221 5.23 -11.24 -0.59
C LYS A 221 5.66 -10.61 0.75
N GLU A 222 6.73 -9.81 0.74
CA GLU A 222 7.19 -9.06 1.92
C GLU A 222 6.12 -8.08 2.45
N LEU A 223 5.36 -7.42 1.56
CA LEU A 223 4.30 -6.50 1.96
C LEU A 223 3.13 -7.23 2.62
N VAL A 224 2.84 -8.46 2.16
CA VAL A 224 1.85 -9.34 2.77
C VAL A 224 2.28 -9.70 4.19
N ALA A 225 3.53 -10.13 4.37
CA ALA A 225 4.06 -10.46 5.69
C ALA A 225 4.04 -9.26 6.66
N LYS A 226 4.43 -8.07 6.15
CA LYS A 226 4.37 -6.82 6.91
C LYS A 226 2.93 -6.48 7.34
N ALA A 227 1.96 -6.59 6.42
CA ALA A 227 0.56 -6.32 6.72
C ALA A 227 -0.01 -7.28 7.77
N ILE A 228 0.30 -8.59 7.67
CA ILE A 228 -0.10 -9.58 8.68
C ILE A 228 0.45 -9.23 10.06
N HIS A 229 1.74 -8.88 10.14
CA HIS A 229 2.36 -8.52 11.41
C HIS A 229 1.77 -7.23 12.01
N GLN A 230 1.59 -6.20 11.19
CA GLN A 230 1.01 -4.91 11.62
C GLN A 230 -0.44 -5.05 12.12
N GLY A 231 -1.23 -5.96 11.54
CA GLY A 231 -2.58 -6.26 12.00
C GLY A 231 -2.66 -7.26 13.17
N SER A 232 -1.52 -7.72 13.70
CA SER A 232 -1.48 -8.75 14.73
C SER A 232 -1.34 -8.19 16.15
N PRO A 233 -1.67 -8.96 17.19
CA PRO A 233 -1.38 -8.58 18.58
C PRO A 233 0.11 -8.35 18.87
N ARG A 234 1.00 -8.80 17.97
CA ARG A 234 2.45 -8.68 18.06
C ARG A 234 3.01 -7.48 17.28
N ALA A 235 2.17 -6.58 16.76
CA ALA A 235 2.59 -5.43 15.95
C ALA A 235 3.57 -4.47 16.65
N VAL A 236 3.56 -4.45 17.99
CA VAL A 236 4.49 -3.66 18.82
C VAL A 236 5.87 -4.32 18.99
N ASN A 237 5.97 -5.62 18.68
CA ASN A 237 7.18 -6.43 18.80
C ASN A 237 7.92 -6.49 17.45
N PRO A 238 9.20 -6.92 17.41
CA PRO A 238 9.97 -6.88 16.17
C PRO A 238 9.43 -7.83 15.10
N LEU A 239 9.39 -7.34 13.85
CA LEU A 239 9.32 -8.15 12.64
C LEU A 239 10.73 -8.34 12.08
N VAL A 240 11.27 -9.55 12.24
CA VAL A 240 12.63 -9.90 11.82
C VAL A 240 12.59 -10.57 10.45
N TYR A 241 13.43 -10.12 9.53
CA TYR A 241 13.53 -10.66 8.19
C TYR A 241 14.76 -11.57 8.04
N LEU A 242 14.57 -12.69 7.35
CA LEU A 242 15.63 -13.54 6.83
C LEU A 242 15.26 -14.02 5.43
N ASN A 243 16.16 -13.78 4.48
CA ASN A 243 16.07 -14.38 3.15
C ASN A 243 16.91 -15.66 3.12
N CYS A 244 16.27 -16.79 2.80
CA CYS A 244 16.91 -18.11 2.76
C CYS A 244 17.60 -18.42 1.43
N ALA A 245 17.52 -17.52 0.43
CA ALA A 245 18.15 -17.73 -0.86
C ALA A 245 19.68 -17.64 -0.78
N ALA A 246 20.34 -18.60 -1.43
CA ALA A 246 21.77 -18.58 -1.77
C ALA A 246 22.78 -18.39 -0.61
N LEU A 247 22.38 -18.57 0.65
CA LEU A 247 23.30 -18.61 1.77
C LEU A 247 23.95 -20.00 1.89
N PRO A 248 25.27 -20.09 2.10
CA PRO A 248 25.89 -21.34 2.52
C PRO A 248 25.22 -21.88 3.79
N GLU A 249 25.06 -23.20 3.88
CA GLU A 249 24.31 -23.85 4.96
C GLU A 249 24.77 -23.42 6.37
N SER A 250 26.08 -23.33 6.60
CA SER A 250 26.65 -22.89 7.89
C SER A 250 26.34 -21.43 8.22
N VAL A 251 26.25 -20.56 7.21
CA VAL A 251 25.87 -19.15 7.38
C VAL A 251 24.38 -19.05 7.67
N ALA A 252 23.54 -19.77 6.93
CA ALA A 252 22.11 -19.82 7.18
C ALA A 252 21.79 -20.35 8.59
N GLU A 253 22.50 -21.39 9.02
CA GLU A 253 22.39 -21.95 10.37
C GLU A 253 22.74 -20.91 11.45
N SER A 254 23.89 -20.25 11.28
CA SER A 254 24.35 -19.21 12.19
C SER A 254 23.42 -17.99 12.22
N GLU A 255 22.82 -17.60 11.10
CA GLU A 255 21.86 -16.50 11.07
C GLU A 255 20.57 -16.91 11.79
N LEU A 256 20.01 -18.09 11.50
CA LEU A 256 18.77 -18.58 12.13
C LEU A 256 18.91 -18.75 13.64
N PHE A 257 19.92 -19.50 14.08
CA PHE A 257 20.02 -20.02 15.44
C PHE A 257 21.11 -19.34 16.29
N GLY A 258 21.99 -18.55 15.68
CA GLY A 258 23.12 -17.94 16.37
C GLY A 258 24.27 -18.92 16.61
N HIS A 259 25.38 -18.40 17.14
CA HIS A 259 26.56 -19.20 17.47
C HIS A 259 27.27 -18.67 18.71
N VAL A 260 28.02 -19.56 19.36
CA VAL A 260 29.01 -19.19 20.37
C VAL A 260 30.39 -19.01 19.75
N LYS A 261 31.24 -18.22 20.41
CA LYS A 261 32.63 -18.02 20.03
C LYS A 261 33.34 -19.37 19.94
N GLY A 262 34.01 -19.62 18.83
CA GLY A 262 34.74 -20.87 18.57
C GLY A 262 33.88 -22.01 18.01
N ALA A 263 32.60 -21.80 17.71
CA ALA A 263 31.73 -22.83 17.13
C ALA A 263 32.18 -23.32 15.73
N PHE A 264 32.81 -22.45 14.94
CA PHE A 264 33.41 -22.77 13.64
C PHE A 264 34.53 -21.79 13.30
N THR A 265 35.29 -22.07 12.24
CA THR A 265 36.35 -21.18 11.75
C THR A 265 35.76 -19.85 11.29
N GLY A 266 36.01 -18.77 12.05
CA GLY A 266 35.43 -17.43 11.83
C GLY A 266 34.48 -16.96 12.93
N ALA A 267 34.08 -17.82 13.86
CA ALA A 267 33.26 -17.46 15.03
C ALA A 267 34.09 -16.72 16.10
N ILE A 268 34.44 -15.46 15.81
CA ILE A 268 35.30 -14.63 16.67
C ILE A 268 34.59 -14.09 17.93
N SER A 269 33.26 -14.05 17.93
CA SER A 269 32.40 -13.58 19.02
C SER A 269 31.13 -14.40 19.11
N ASN A 270 30.38 -14.29 20.21
CA ASN A 270 29.02 -14.82 20.28
C ASN A 270 28.08 -13.97 19.40
N ARG A 271 27.08 -14.60 18.80
CA ARG A 271 26.05 -13.91 18.02
C ARG A 271 24.68 -14.55 18.25
N SER A 272 23.68 -13.73 18.59
CA SER A 272 22.29 -14.16 18.67
C SER A 272 21.71 -14.43 17.29
N GLY A 273 20.88 -15.48 17.19
CA GLY A 273 20.16 -15.84 15.97
C GLY A 273 18.91 -15.00 15.74
N LYS A 274 18.36 -15.09 14.52
CA LYS A 274 17.13 -14.40 14.12
C LYS A 274 15.91 -14.83 14.94
N PHE A 275 15.87 -16.08 15.39
CA PHE A 275 14.82 -16.55 16.31
C PHE A 275 14.86 -15.82 17.66
N GLU A 276 16.05 -15.63 18.25
CA GLU A 276 16.20 -14.87 19.49
C GLU A 276 15.81 -13.40 19.29
N MET A 277 16.21 -12.80 18.16
CA MET A 277 15.86 -11.42 17.85
C MET A 277 14.37 -11.21 17.63
N ALA A 278 13.65 -12.26 17.24
CA ALA A 278 12.21 -12.24 16.95
C ALA A 278 11.36 -12.70 18.14
N ASP A 279 11.96 -12.91 19.32
CA ASP A 279 11.22 -13.39 20.50
C ASP A 279 10.06 -12.45 20.86
N ASN A 280 8.89 -13.01 21.14
CA ASN A 280 7.58 -12.36 21.28
C ASN A 280 7.07 -11.62 20.03
N GLY A 281 7.87 -11.56 18.96
CA GLY A 281 7.57 -10.90 17.69
C GLY A 281 7.23 -11.87 16.58
N THR A 282 7.69 -11.55 15.37
CA THR A 282 7.42 -12.33 14.16
C THR A 282 8.71 -12.51 13.36
N LEU A 283 8.96 -13.73 12.89
CA LEU A 283 10.05 -14.04 11.98
C LEU A 283 9.49 -14.31 10.57
N PHE A 284 9.91 -13.50 9.61
CA PHE A 284 9.62 -13.69 8.20
C PHE A 284 10.77 -14.42 7.51
N LEU A 285 10.46 -15.59 6.92
CA LEU A 285 11.38 -16.45 6.19
C LEU A 285 11.05 -16.38 4.70
N ASP A 286 11.83 -15.64 3.92
CA ASP A 286 11.66 -15.56 2.46
C ASP A 286 12.41 -16.68 1.75
N GLU A 287 11.84 -17.18 0.66
CA GLU A 287 12.32 -18.32 -0.11
C GLU A 287 12.62 -19.57 0.73
N ILE A 288 11.66 -19.96 1.60
CA ILE A 288 11.78 -21.13 2.51
C ILE A 288 12.09 -22.45 1.78
N GLY A 289 11.68 -22.55 0.50
CA GLY A 289 11.94 -23.70 -0.35
C GLY A 289 13.42 -23.91 -0.71
N GLU A 290 14.29 -22.95 -0.41
CA GLU A 290 15.75 -23.05 -0.63
C GLU A 290 16.51 -23.66 0.57
N LEU A 291 15.86 -23.86 1.73
CA LEU A 291 16.53 -24.40 2.91
C LEU A 291 16.97 -25.86 2.73
N SER A 292 18.15 -26.22 3.24
CA SER A 292 18.61 -27.60 3.29
C SER A 292 17.72 -28.47 4.19
N LEU A 293 17.64 -29.78 3.93
CA LEU A 293 16.87 -30.72 4.75
C LEU A 293 17.31 -30.73 6.23
N ALA A 294 18.59 -30.48 6.51
CA ALA A 294 19.10 -30.40 7.88
C ALA A 294 18.59 -29.16 8.61
N LEU A 295 18.59 -28.00 7.95
CA LEU A 295 18.01 -26.77 8.50
C LEU A 295 16.49 -26.88 8.66
N GLN A 296 15.80 -27.53 7.72
CA GLN A 296 14.36 -27.81 7.83
C GLN A 296 14.04 -28.64 9.08
N ALA A 297 14.87 -29.64 9.41
CA ALA A 297 14.68 -30.45 10.62
C ALA A 297 14.85 -29.62 11.90
N LYS A 298 15.81 -28.68 11.93
CA LYS A 298 15.99 -27.77 13.07
C LYS A 298 14.84 -26.78 13.19
N LEU A 299 14.42 -26.19 12.08
CA LEU A 299 13.27 -25.28 12.02
C LEU A 299 12.00 -25.95 12.55
N LEU A 300 11.75 -27.21 12.18
CA LEU A 300 10.61 -27.98 12.69
C LEU A 300 10.61 -28.06 14.23
N ARG A 301 11.77 -28.28 14.87
CA ARG A 301 11.87 -28.36 16.33
C ARG A 301 11.48 -27.03 16.98
N VAL A 302 11.93 -25.91 16.41
CA VAL A 302 11.56 -24.58 16.90
C VAL A 302 10.05 -24.35 16.75
N LEU A 303 9.47 -24.68 15.59
CA LEU A 303 8.03 -24.52 15.34
C LEU A 303 7.16 -25.41 16.24
N GLN A 304 7.66 -26.55 16.68
CA GLN A 304 6.93 -27.50 17.52
C GLN A 304 7.03 -27.18 19.02
N TYR A 305 8.24 -26.85 19.50
CA TYR A 305 8.54 -26.76 20.93
C TYR A 305 8.94 -25.35 21.40
N GLY A 306 9.30 -24.45 20.48
CA GLY A 306 9.89 -23.15 20.79
C GLY A 306 11.34 -23.22 21.24
N ASP A 307 11.98 -24.39 21.16
CA ASP A 307 13.35 -24.60 21.61
C ASP A 307 14.36 -24.36 20.49
N ILE A 308 15.31 -23.46 20.72
CA ILE A 308 16.46 -23.18 19.85
C ILE A 308 17.76 -23.58 20.55
N GLN A 309 18.75 -23.98 19.76
CA GLN A 309 20.09 -24.30 20.24
C GLN A 309 21.11 -23.57 19.36
N ARG A 310 22.00 -22.79 19.98
CA ARG A 310 23.07 -22.09 19.26
C ARG A 310 24.08 -23.09 18.71
N VAL A 311 24.68 -22.78 17.58
CA VAL A 311 25.76 -23.60 17.03
C VAL A 311 26.93 -23.60 18.02
N GLY A 312 27.37 -24.79 18.43
CA GLY A 312 28.48 -24.98 19.37
C GLY A 312 28.11 -24.87 20.86
N ASP A 313 26.82 -24.76 21.20
CA ASP A 313 26.33 -24.74 22.58
C ASP A 313 25.28 -25.85 22.77
N ASP A 314 25.30 -26.55 23.91
CA ASP A 314 24.30 -27.57 24.25
C ASP A 314 23.09 -27.02 25.02
N ARG A 315 23.14 -25.73 25.37
CA ARG A 315 22.03 -25.06 26.06
C ARG A 315 20.88 -24.78 25.10
N SER A 316 19.69 -25.28 25.46
CA SER A 316 18.44 -24.89 24.80
C SER A 316 17.94 -23.56 25.35
N LEU A 317 17.47 -22.69 24.47
CA LEU A 317 16.77 -21.45 24.79
C LEU A 317 15.34 -21.57 24.28
N ARG A 318 14.36 -21.12 25.04
CA ARG A 318 12.96 -21.13 24.62
C ARG A 318 12.56 -19.75 24.11
N VAL A 319 11.94 -19.70 22.95
CA VAL A 319 11.44 -18.48 22.29
C VAL A 319 9.98 -18.64 21.92
N ASP A 320 9.25 -17.54 21.89
CA ASP A 320 7.86 -17.45 21.42
C ASP A 320 7.79 -16.59 20.15
N VAL A 321 7.91 -17.24 18.99
CA VAL A 321 8.01 -16.56 17.69
C VAL A 321 6.89 -17.02 16.77
N ARG A 322 6.12 -16.05 16.25
CA ARG A 322 5.21 -16.31 15.12
C ARG A 322 6.01 -16.39 13.83
N VAL A 323 5.79 -17.42 13.01
CA VAL A 323 6.53 -17.60 11.75
C VAL A 323 5.64 -17.33 10.53
N LEU A 324 6.11 -16.45 9.66
CA LEU A 324 5.56 -16.21 8.33
C LEU A 324 6.59 -16.69 7.31
N ALA A 325 6.23 -17.64 6.45
CA ALA A 325 7.13 -18.18 5.44
C ALA A 325 6.65 -17.80 4.05
N ALA A 326 7.57 -17.49 3.13
CA ALA A 326 7.28 -17.18 1.75
C ALA A 326 8.08 -18.06 0.78
N THR A 327 7.52 -18.34 -0.38
CA THR A 327 8.15 -19.16 -1.42
C THR A 327 7.57 -18.86 -2.79
N ASN A 328 8.39 -18.98 -3.83
CA ASN A 328 7.93 -19.04 -5.22
C ASN A 328 7.77 -20.47 -5.76
N ARG A 329 8.25 -21.49 -5.04
CA ARG A 329 8.16 -22.90 -5.42
C ARG A 329 6.86 -23.54 -4.91
N ASP A 330 6.37 -24.54 -5.62
CA ASP A 330 5.33 -25.42 -5.11
C ASP A 330 5.95 -26.40 -4.09
N LEU A 331 5.75 -26.13 -2.80
CA LEU A 331 6.30 -26.98 -1.75
C LEU A 331 5.73 -28.41 -1.76
N ARG A 332 4.54 -28.64 -2.34
CA ARG A 332 3.99 -29.99 -2.47
C ARG A 332 4.83 -30.81 -3.45
N GLU A 333 5.22 -30.21 -4.58
CA GLU A 333 6.13 -30.85 -5.54
C GLU A 333 7.53 -31.05 -4.93
N GLU A 334 8.04 -30.08 -4.16
CA GLU A 334 9.32 -30.21 -3.46
C GLU A 334 9.31 -31.35 -2.41
N VAL A 335 8.17 -31.58 -1.75
CA VAL A 335 7.98 -32.73 -0.85
C VAL A 335 8.01 -34.04 -1.63
N LEU A 336 7.28 -34.14 -2.74
CA LEU A 336 7.28 -35.34 -3.59
C LEU A 336 8.66 -35.65 -4.16
N ALA A 337 9.45 -34.61 -4.45
CA ALA A 337 10.81 -34.73 -4.92
C ALA A 337 11.86 -34.98 -3.81
N GLY A 338 11.44 -35.06 -2.54
CA GLY A 338 12.33 -35.31 -1.40
C GLY A 338 13.25 -34.14 -1.04
N ARG A 339 12.99 -32.94 -1.55
CA ARG A 339 13.77 -31.71 -1.28
C ARG A 339 13.20 -30.89 -0.14
N PHE A 340 11.94 -31.15 0.23
CA PHE A 340 11.28 -30.53 1.37
C PHE A 340 10.65 -31.58 2.27
N ARG A 341 10.71 -31.40 3.59
CA ARG A 341 10.13 -32.35 4.54
C ARG A 341 8.62 -32.18 4.64
N ALA A 342 7.88 -33.29 4.55
CA ALA A 342 6.42 -33.30 4.66
C ALA A 342 5.91 -32.76 6.01
N ASP A 343 6.58 -33.10 7.11
CA ASP A 343 6.22 -32.67 8.47
C ASP A 343 6.32 -31.15 8.65
N LEU A 344 7.38 -30.54 8.13
CA LEU A 344 7.56 -29.09 8.10
C LEU A 344 6.53 -28.41 7.21
N PHE A 345 6.25 -28.99 6.02
CA PHE A 345 5.24 -28.46 5.10
C PHE A 345 3.89 -28.33 5.81
N HIS A 346 3.42 -29.40 6.45
CA HIS A 346 2.14 -29.38 7.18
C HIS A 346 2.10 -28.36 8.33
N ARG A 347 3.24 -28.07 8.97
CA ARG A 347 3.33 -27.09 10.07
C ARG A 347 3.37 -25.64 9.59
N LEU A 348 3.86 -25.40 8.38
CA LEU A 348 3.90 -24.08 7.75
C LEU A 348 2.60 -23.77 6.99
N SER A 349 2.00 -24.78 6.34
CA SER A 349 0.82 -24.63 5.49
C SER A 349 -0.50 -24.60 6.26
N VAL A 350 -0.50 -24.13 7.51
CA VAL A 350 -1.70 -24.06 8.35
C VAL A 350 -2.68 -23.03 7.80
N PHE A 351 -2.16 -21.87 7.38
CA PHE A 351 -2.91 -20.86 6.66
C PHE A 351 -2.15 -20.45 5.38
N PRO A 352 -2.46 -21.05 4.22
CA PRO A 352 -1.84 -20.68 2.96
C PRO A 352 -2.47 -19.39 2.42
N LEU A 353 -1.64 -18.43 2.03
CA LEU A 353 -2.02 -17.24 1.28
C LEU A 353 -1.35 -17.28 -0.09
N PHE A 354 -2.08 -16.89 -1.14
CA PHE A 354 -1.53 -16.79 -2.48
C PHE A 354 -1.54 -15.34 -2.97
N VAL A 355 -0.37 -14.85 -3.34
CA VAL A 355 -0.21 -13.50 -3.90
C VAL A 355 -0.34 -13.62 -5.43
N PRO A 356 -1.42 -13.08 -6.03
CA PRO A 356 -1.67 -13.24 -7.45
C PRO A 356 -0.57 -12.56 -8.27
N PRO A 357 -0.12 -13.15 -9.40
CA PRO A 357 0.80 -12.49 -10.30
C PRO A 357 0.16 -11.26 -10.94
N LEU A 358 0.96 -10.28 -11.35
CA LEU A 358 0.48 -8.97 -11.81
C LEU A 358 -0.48 -9.07 -13.01
N ARG A 359 -0.25 -10.02 -13.91
CA ARG A 359 -1.12 -10.31 -15.06
C ARG A 359 -2.55 -10.74 -14.68
N GLU A 360 -2.77 -11.22 -13.46
CA GLU A 360 -4.09 -11.62 -12.94
C GLU A 360 -4.77 -10.50 -12.14
N ARG A 361 -4.13 -9.34 -12.01
CA ARG A 361 -4.63 -8.19 -11.23
C ARG A 361 -5.33 -7.12 -12.08
N GLY A 362 -5.55 -7.37 -13.37
CA GLY A 362 -6.25 -6.44 -14.27
C GLY A 362 -5.64 -5.03 -14.26
N ASP A 363 -6.45 -4.02 -13.97
CA ASP A 363 -6.06 -2.60 -13.99
C ASP A 363 -5.12 -2.19 -12.85
N ASP A 364 -4.83 -3.06 -11.88
CA ASP A 364 -3.91 -2.74 -10.79
C ASP A 364 -2.50 -2.38 -11.28
N VAL A 365 -2.11 -2.84 -12.48
CA VAL A 365 -0.85 -2.44 -13.13
C VAL A 365 -0.79 -0.93 -13.37
N VAL A 366 -1.91 -0.31 -13.74
CA VAL A 366 -1.99 1.14 -13.99
C VAL A 366 -1.91 1.91 -12.67
N LEU A 367 -2.54 1.39 -11.61
CA LEU A 367 -2.45 1.95 -10.27
C LEU A 367 -1.01 1.91 -9.75
N LEU A 368 -0.36 0.75 -9.83
CA LEU A 368 1.03 0.59 -9.42
C LEU A 368 1.97 1.49 -10.24
N ALA A 369 1.73 1.62 -11.56
CA ALA A 369 2.50 2.53 -12.40
C ALA A 369 2.36 3.99 -11.92
N GLY A 370 1.14 4.44 -11.58
CA GLY A 370 0.90 5.77 -11.01
C GLY A 370 1.65 5.98 -9.70
N TYR A 371 1.64 5.00 -8.80
CA TYR A 371 2.43 5.03 -7.56
C TYR A 371 3.93 5.26 -7.85
N PHE A 372 4.51 4.44 -8.74
CA PHE A 372 5.94 4.56 -9.06
C PHE A 372 6.27 5.85 -9.83
N CYS A 373 5.35 6.36 -10.66
CA CYS A 373 5.50 7.66 -11.30
C CYS A 373 5.61 8.79 -10.27
N GLU A 374 4.75 8.78 -9.24
CA GLU A 374 4.78 9.79 -8.19
C GLU A 374 6.05 9.69 -7.32
N GLN A 375 6.46 8.46 -6.96
CA GLN A 375 7.73 8.23 -6.27
C GLN A 375 8.93 8.74 -7.10
N CYS A 376 8.93 8.49 -8.41
CA CYS A 376 9.96 9.01 -9.31
C CYS A 376 9.95 10.53 -9.40
N ARG A 377 8.77 11.13 -9.51
CA ARG A 377 8.60 12.58 -9.60
C ARG A 377 9.27 13.28 -8.42
N LEU A 378 8.94 12.84 -7.20
CA LEU A 378 9.50 13.35 -5.96
C LEU A 378 11.01 13.12 -5.87
N ARG A 379 11.45 11.87 -6.09
CA ARG A 379 12.87 11.49 -5.94
C ARG A 379 13.79 12.21 -6.93
N LEU A 380 13.30 12.50 -8.13
CA LEU A 380 14.08 13.14 -9.19
C LEU A 380 13.84 14.66 -9.29
N GLY A 381 12.99 15.24 -8.43
CA GLY A 381 12.66 16.66 -8.43
C GLY A 381 11.98 17.13 -9.72
N LEU A 382 11.13 16.29 -10.32
CA LEU A 382 10.43 16.60 -11.56
C LEU A 382 9.15 17.38 -11.26
N SER A 383 8.78 18.30 -12.16
CA SER A 383 7.49 19.00 -12.05
C SER A 383 6.32 18.05 -12.22
N ARG A 384 6.36 17.19 -13.25
CA ARG A 384 5.32 16.19 -13.54
C ARG A 384 5.87 14.91 -14.16
N VAL A 385 5.15 13.82 -13.95
CA VAL A 385 5.35 12.53 -14.63
C VAL A 385 3.98 12.02 -15.07
N VAL A 386 3.80 11.87 -16.38
CA VAL A 386 2.53 11.52 -17.02
C VAL A 386 2.72 10.25 -17.85
N LEU A 387 1.80 9.31 -17.73
CA LEU A 387 1.73 8.14 -18.61
C LEU A 387 0.93 8.52 -19.87
N SER A 388 1.56 8.42 -21.04
CA SER A 388 0.83 8.62 -22.30
C SER A 388 -0.22 7.51 -22.51
N PRO A 389 -1.26 7.73 -23.32
CA PRO A 389 -2.24 6.69 -23.65
C PRO A 389 -1.58 5.41 -24.20
N ASP A 390 -0.52 5.55 -24.99
CA ASP A 390 0.25 4.43 -25.53
C ASP A 390 0.97 3.65 -24.44
N ALA A 391 1.63 4.36 -23.51
CA ALA A 391 2.27 3.74 -22.36
C ALA A 391 1.26 2.94 -21.54
N ARG A 392 0.07 3.49 -21.26
CA ARG A 392 -1.00 2.77 -20.52
C ARG A 392 -1.44 1.50 -21.24
N ARG A 393 -1.65 1.56 -22.56
CA ARG A 393 -1.98 0.37 -23.37
C ARG A 393 -0.87 -0.68 -23.31
N HIS A 394 0.38 -0.27 -23.34
CA HIS A 394 1.51 -1.19 -23.18
C HIS A 394 1.55 -1.82 -21.79
N LEU A 395 1.26 -1.05 -20.72
CA LEU A 395 1.19 -1.57 -19.36
C LEU A 395 0.16 -2.70 -19.21
N LEU A 396 -1.02 -2.52 -19.79
CA LEU A 396 -2.13 -3.48 -19.72
C LEU A 396 -1.90 -4.76 -20.55
N ASN A 397 -1.20 -4.64 -21.69
CA ASN A 397 -1.03 -5.75 -22.63
C ASN A 397 0.24 -6.58 -22.40
N TYR A 398 1.14 -6.14 -21.52
CA TYR A 398 2.37 -6.87 -21.22
C TYR A 398 2.17 -7.87 -20.07
N GLY A 399 2.80 -9.05 -20.16
CA GLY A 399 2.57 -10.15 -19.22
C GLY A 399 3.27 -10.02 -17.86
N TRP A 400 4.21 -9.08 -17.71
CA TRP A 400 4.96 -8.82 -16.48
C TRP A 400 5.53 -10.07 -15.79
N PRO A 401 6.42 -10.84 -16.45
CA PRO A 401 7.02 -12.05 -15.86
C PRO A 401 7.81 -11.79 -14.56
N GLY A 402 8.36 -10.58 -14.38
CA GLY A 402 9.00 -10.15 -13.13
C GLY A 402 8.05 -9.39 -12.19
N ASN A 403 6.75 -9.42 -12.46
CA ASN A 403 5.67 -8.86 -11.65
C ASN A 403 5.91 -7.38 -11.29
N VAL A 404 5.61 -6.99 -10.04
CA VAL A 404 5.69 -5.60 -9.56
C VAL A 404 7.14 -5.10 -9.56
N ARG A 405 8.13 -5.97 -9.31
CA ARG A 405 9.56 -5.61 -9.34
C ARG A 405 10.01 -5.20 -10.75
N GLU A 406 9.56 -5.91 -11.79
CA GLU A 406 9.82 -5.52 -13.17
C GLU A 406 9.13 -4.20 -13.53
N LEU A 407 7.87 -4.03 -13.12
CA LEU A 407 7.11 -2.79 -13.34
C LEU A 407 7.82 -1.58 -12.73
N GLU A 408 8.25 -1.67 -11.48
CA GLU A 408 8.99 -0.61 -10.80
C GLU A 408 10.25 -0.21 -11.59
N HIS A 409 11.06 -1.19 -11.98
CA HIS A 409 12.26 -0.95 -12.77
C HIS A 409 11.96 -0.34 -14.14
N ALA A 410 10.92 -0.81 -14.82
CA ALA A 410 10.51 -0.31 -16.12
C ALA A 410 10.07 1.16 -16.04
N ILE A 411 9.24 1.52 -15.05
CA ILE A 411 8.80 2.89 -14.82
C ILE A 411 9.97 3.80 -14.44
N HIS A 412 10.83 3.37 -13.51
CA HIS A 412 12.04 4.11 -13.14
C HIS A 412 12.91 4.41 -14.37
N ARG A 413 13.17 3.39 -15.21
CA ARG A 413 13.95 3.54 -16.43
C ARG A 413 13.27 4.48 -17.43
N ALA A 414 11.97 4.33 -17.64
CA ALA A 414 11.21 5.17 -18.56
C ALA A 414 11.25 6.65 -18.16
N VAL A 415 11.10 6.96 -16.87
CA VAL A 415 11.15 8.34 -16.36
C VAL A 415 12.55 8.95 -16.53
N VAL A 416 13.62 8.19 -16.26
CA VAL A 416 15.00 8.66 -16.46
C VAL A 416 15.27 8.95 -17.94
N LEU A 417 14.82 8.08 -18.84
CA LEU A 417 14.95 8.29 -20.29
C LEU A 417 14.15 9.51 -20.76
N ALA A 418 12.91 9.66 -20.31
CA ALA A 418 12.06 10.80 -20.64
C ALA A 418 12.68 12.13 -20.20
N ARG A 419 13.28 12.17 -19.00
CA ARG A 419 14.01 13.36 -18.52
C ARG A 419 15.17 13.73 -19.44
N ALA A 420 15.95 12.75 -19.89
CA ALA A 420 17.12 12.98 -20.74
C ALA A 420 16.73 13.49 -22.15
N THR A 421 15.57 13.08 -22.66
CA THR A 421 15.07 13.56 -23.96
C THR A 421 14.46 14.96 -23.87
N THR A 422 13.74 15.29 -22.79
CA THR A 422 13.08 16.59 -22.64
C THR A 422 14.04 17.72 -22.25
N GLY A 423 15.17 17.41 -21.58
CA GLY A 423 16.20 18.39 -21.22
C GLY A 423 17.14 18.81 -22.36
N ARG A 424 16.91 18.36 -23.60
CA ARG A 424 17.66 18.75 -24.81
C ARG A 424 16.86 19.66 -25.76
N GLY A 425 15.70 20.16 -25.31
CA GLY A 425 14.83 21.08 -26.06
C GLY A 425 14.98 22.51 -25.60
#